data_AF-A0A1G1IVJ7-F1
#
_entry.id   AF-A0A1G1IVJ7-F1
#
_cell.length_a   1.000
_cell.length_b   1.000
_cell.length_c   1.000
_cell.angle_alpha   90.00
_cell.angle_beta   90.00
_cell.angle_gamma   90.00
#
_symmetry.space_group_name_H-M   'P 1'
#
loop_
_entity.id
_entity.type
_entity.pdbx_description
1 polymer ?
#
loop_
_entity_poly.entity_id
_entity_poly.type
_entity_poly.pdbx_seq_one_letter_code
_entity_poly.pdbx_strand_id
1 'polypeptide(L)'
;MTISIPQANEISGDLQSFNLAFTDFLAGSETNQQVVNYHVKANSLGRDNGVVQAKVSVSIPGVAVKADAGVFSKQAGNARLVESHEGFVALGEEYTHLYDRQTDSGDGAVAVGDFSVIYKAATNEAMSAQNVHVELSIVVVDV
;
A
#
# COMPACT_ATOMS: atom_id res chain seq x y z
N MET A 1 -10.20 -39.93 1.00
CA MET A 1 -9.07 -39.03 0.72
C MET A 1 -9.59 -37.62 0.87
N THR A 2 -9.01 -36.83 1.77
CA THR A 2 -9.38 -35.42 1.96
C THR A 2 -8.23 -34.58 1.41
N ILE A 3 -8.54 -33.63 0.53
CA ILE A 3 -7.58 -32.63 0.07
C ILE A 3 -7.86 -31.37 0.87
N SER A 4 -6.84 -30.84 1.57
CA SER A 4 -6.92 -29.57 2.27
C SER A 4 -6.16 -28.51 1.48
N ILE A 5 -6.81 -27.39 1.18
CA ILE A 5 -6.19 -26.22 0.56
C ILE A 5 -6.06 -25.17 1.66
N PRO A 6 -4.84 -24.81 2.11
CA PRO A 6 -4.66 -23.80 3.14
C PRO A 6 -5.02 -22.41 2.61
N GLN A 7 -5.50 -21.56 3.51
CA GLN A 7 -5.64 -20.13 3.25
C GLN A 7 -4.25 -19.51 3.12
N ALA A 8 -4.05 -18.71 2.06
CA ALA A 8 -2.82 -18.01 1.77
C ALA A 8 -3.18 -16.58 1.36
N ASN A 9 -2.83 -15.61 2.21
CA ASN A 9 -2.93 -14.19 1.95
C ASN A 9 -1.55 -13.59 2.20
N GLU A 10 -0.77 -13.55 1.14
CA GLU A 10 0.63 -13.14 1.16
C GLU A 10 0.80 -11.86 0.34
N ILE A 11 1.56 -10.93 0.89
CA ILE A 11 2.05 -9.75 0.20
C ILE A 11 3.54 -9.60 0.46
N SER A 12 4.31 -9.34 -0.59
CA SER A 12 5.75 -9.14 -0.49
C SER A 12 6.17 -7.96 -1.34
N GLY A 13 7.05 -7.11 -0.81
CA GLY A 13 7.64 -5.98 -1.53
C GLY A 13 9.08 -6.27 -1.97
N ASP A 14 9.53 -5.63 -3.04
CA ASP A 14 10.90 -5.73 -3.55
C ASP A 14 11.92 -4.91 -2.73
N LEU A 15 11.46 -3.94 -1.94
CA LEU A 15 12.29 -3.11 -1.06
C LEU A 15 11.93 -3.30 0.41
N GLN A 16 12.96 -3.53 1.24
CA GLN A 16 12.83 -3.58 2.70
C GLN A 16 12.99 -2.21 3.37
N SER A 17 13.70 -1.27 2.72
CA SER A 17 13.88 0.10 3.22
C SER A 17 14.21 1.05 2.06
N PHE A 18 13.83 2.32 2.20
CA PHE A 18 14.15 3.38 1.24
C PHE A 18 14.18 4.74 1.94
N ASN A 19 14.84 5.72 1.32
CA ASN A 19 14.96 7.07 1.87
C ASN A 19 14.07 8.05 1.10
N LEU A 20 13.33 8.85 1.87
CA LEU A 20 12.61 10.03 1.42
C LEU A 20 13.33 11.27 1.97
N ALA A 21 13.85 12.11 1.09
CA ALA A 21 14.63 13.29 1.42
C ALA A 21 13.98 14.52 0.79
N PHE A 22 13.77 15.55 1.60
CA PHE A 22 13.31 16.84 1.14
C PHE A 22 14.45 17.61 0.46
N THR A 23 14.13 18.32 -0.63
CA THR A 23 15.08 19.17 -1.34
C THR A 23 15.16 20.58 -0.77
N ASP A 24 14.10 21.02 -0.08
CA ASP A 24 13.98 22.28 0.65
C ASP A 24 13.14 22.08 1.93
N PHE A 25 13.05 23.11 2.77
CA PHE A 25 12.51 22.98 4.14
C PHE A 25 11.29 23.89 4.39
N LEU A 26 10.62 24.29 3.32
CA LEU A 26 9.48 25.20 3.37
C LEU A 26 8.19 24.40 3.54
N ALA A 27 7.09 25.10 3.85
CA ALA A 27 5.78 24.47 3.86
C ALA A 27 5.37 24.09 2.42
N GLY A 28 4.84 22.88 2.24
CA GLY A 28 4.43 22.35 0.94
C GLY A 28 5.55 21.69 0.14
N SER A 29 6.77 21.65 0.66
CA SER A 29 7.89 20.91 0.09
C SER A 29 7.57 19.41 0.02
N GLU A 30 8.00 18.75 -1.04
CA GLU A 30 7.87 17.30 -1.21
C GLU A 30 9.25 16.64 -1.24
N THR A 31 9.32 15.39 -0.78
CA THR A 31 10.52 14.57 -0.96
C THR A 31 10.67 14.10 -2.40
N ASN A 32 11.80 13.49 -2.71
CA ASN A 32 11.84 12.53 -3.82
C ASN A 32 10.75 11.46 -3.67
N GLN A 33 10.40 10.83 -4.79
CA GLN A 33 9.49 9.69 -4.81
C GLN A 33 10.27 8.38 -4.75
N GLN A 34 9.66 7.35 -4.17
CA GLN A 34 10.19 5.99 -4.16
C GLN A 34 9.10 5.03 -4.63
N VAL A 35 9.45 4.14 -5.56
CA VAL A 35 8.53 3.14 -6.09
C VAL A 35 8.88 1.79 -5.46
N VAL A 36 7.89 1.15 -4.86
CA VAL A 36 8.02 -0.22 -4.33
C VAL A 36 7.07 -1.12 -5.12
N ASN A 37 7.58 -2.22 -5.65
CA ASN A 37 6.78 -3.20 -6.36
C ASN A 37 6.38 -4.32 -5.40
N TYR A 38 5.08 -4.62 -5.38
CA TYR A 38 4.49 -5.64 -4.53
C TYR A 38 3.94 -6.79 -5.37
N HIS A 39 4.14 -8.00 -4.87
CA HIS A 39 3.47 -9.20 -5.34
C HIS A 39 2.43 -9.62 -4.31
N VAL A 40 1.20 -9.89 -4.75
CA VAL A 40 0.10 -10.40 -3.93
C VAL A 40 -0.33 -11.78 -4.39
N LYS A 41 -0.56 -12.66 -3.42
CA LYS A 41 -1.14 -13.98 -3.61
C LYS A 41 -2.17 -14.24 -2.51
N ALA A 42 -3.44 -14.14 -2.88
CA ALA A 42 -4.57 -14.29 -1.97
C ALA A 42 -5.54 -15.36 -2.50
N ASN A 43 -6.07 -16.21 -1.61
CA ASN A 43 -7.16 -17.13 -1.92
C ASN A 43 -8.38 -17.00 -1.00
N SER A 44 -8.40 -15.99 -0.14
CA SER A 44 -9.51 -15.67 0.75
C SER A 44 -9.62 -14.16 0.99
N LEU A 45 -9.88 -13.39 -0.07
CA LEU A 45 -10.07 -11.94 0.05
C LEU A 45 -11.38 -11.61 0.78
N GLY A 46 -11.23 -10.83 1.86
CA GLY A 46 -12.25 -10.59 2.90
C GLY A 46 -13.44 -9.71 2.58
N ARG A 47 -13.23 -8.72 1.70
CA ARG A 47 -14.11 -7.56 1.55
C ARG A 47 -14.16 -7.11 0.09
N ASP A 48 -15.21 -6.37 -0.27
CA ASP A 48 -15.24 -5.64 -1.55
C ASP A 48 -14.28 -4.44 -1.51
N ASN A 49 -14.10 -3.80 -0.35
CA ASN A 49 -13.28 -2.59 -0.21
C ASN A 49 -12.16 -2.76 0.81
N GLY A 50 -11.02 -2.10 0.55
CA GLY A 50 -9.86 -2.05 1.44
C GLY A 50 -9.19 -3.40 1.65
N VAL A 51 -9.06 -4.19 0.58
CA VAL A 51 -8.40 -5.51 0.64
C VAL A 51 -6.89 -5.42 0.69
N VAL A 52 -6.30 -4.33 0.18
CA VAL A 52 -4.90 -3.98 0.46
C VAL A 52 -4.91 -2.68 1.23
N GLN A 53 -4.21 -2.67 2.36
CA GLN A 53 -4.15 -1.53 3.26
C GLN A 53 -2.72 -1.23 3.64
N ALA A 54 -2.42 0.05 3.86
CA ALA A 54 -1.11 0.50 4.35
C ALA A 54 -1.24 1.46 5.53
N LYS A 55 -0.20 1.49 6.37
CA LYS A 55 -0.05 2.45 7.46
C LYS A 55 1.42 2.74 7.72
N VAL A 56 1.67 3.84 8.42
CA VAL A 56 2.96 4.15 9.05
C VAL A 56 2.93 3.76 10.53
N SER A 57 4.08 3.41 11.11
CA SER A 57 4.15 3.07 12.54
C SER A 57 3.97 4.28 13.45
N VAL A 58 4.28 5.48 12.96
CA VAL A 58 4.20 6.73 13.72
C VAL A 58 3.95 7.90 12.78
N SER A 59 3.08 8.82 13.18
CA SER A 59 2.86 10.08 12.50
C SER A 59 3.98 11.06 12.85
N ILE A 60 4.54 11.74 11.85
CA ILE A 60 5.54 12.78 12.07
C ILE A 60 4.83 14.13 12.11
N PRO A 61 4.91 14.90 13.21
CA PRO A 61 4.33 16.24 13.27
C PRO A 61 4.83 17.11 12.11
N GLY A 62 3.90 17.75 11.41
CA GLY A 62 4.23 18.62 10.27
C GLY A 62 4.57 17.89 8.97
N VAL A 63 4.55 16.54 8.93
CA VAL A 63 4.85 15.76 7.72
C VAL A 63 3.73 14.76 7.43
N ALA A 64 3.21 14.80 6.20
CA ALA A 64 2.31 13.80 5.67
C ALA A 64 3.09 12.82 4.78
N VAL A 65 3.23 11.57 5.23
CA VAL A 65 3.66 10.47 4.35
C VAL A 65 2.48 10.14 3.44
N LYS A 66 2.74 9.99 2.14
CA LYS A 66 1.73 9.75 1.12
C LYS A 66 2.08 8.53 0.28
N ALA A 67 1.06 7.82 -0.16
CA ALA A 67 1.18 6.69 -1.07
C ALA A 67 0.23 6.89 -2.25
N ASP A 68 0.68 6.50 -3.44
CA ASP A 68 -0.12 6.44 -4.65
C ASP A 68 -0.04 5.00 -5.17
N ALA A 69 -1.14 4.27 -5.06
CA ALA A 69 -1.23 2.90 -5.51
C ALA A 69 -1.39 2.91 -7.03
N GLY A 70 -0.62 2.10 -7.75
CA GLY A 70 -0.67 2.05 -9.21
C GLY A 70 -1.57 0.96 -9.76
N VAL A 71 -1.50 0.73 -11.08
CA VAL A 71 -2.34 -0.28 -11.72
C VAL A 71 -1.94 -1.69 -11.29
N PHE A 72 -2.93 -2.48 -10.88
CA PHE A 72 -2.76 -3.90 -10.60
C PHE A 72 -2.68 -4.72 -11.91
N SER A 73 -1.59 -5.46 -12.07
CA SER A 73 -1.35 -6.40 -13.16
C SER A 73 -1.76 -7.80 -12.74
N LYS A 74 -3.01 -8.18 -13.06
CA LYS A 74 -3.55 -9.50 -12.73
C LYS A 74 -2.82 -10.61 -13.50
N GLN A 75 -2.29 -11.58 -12.78
CA GLN A 75 -1.69 -12.79 -13.34
C GLN A 75 -2.67 -13.98 -13.31
N ALA A 76 -3.40 -14.15 -12.20
CA ALA A 76 -4.36 -15.25 -12.03
C ALA A 76 -5.45 -14.92 -11.00
N GLY A 77 -6.41 -15.84 -10.83
CA GLY A 77 -7.49 -15.74 -9.86
C GLY A 77 -8.82 -15.28 -10.46
N ASN A 78 -9.85 -15.18 -9.62
CA ASN A 78 -11.21 -14.83 -9.99
C ASN A 78 -11.63 -13.42 -9.52
N ALA A 79 -10.72 -12.67 -8.91
CA ALA A 79 -10.81 -11.24 -8.67
C ALA A 79 -9.60 -10.48 -9.22
N ARG A 80 -9.78 -9.17 -9.38
CA ARG A 80 -8.71 -8.19 -9.59
C ARG A 80 -8.73 -7.17 -8.46
N LEU A 81 -7.62 -6.44 -8.31
CA LEU A 81 -7.53 -5.30 -7.42
C LEU A 81 -7.71 -4.01 -8.21
N VAL A 82 -8.43 -3.05 -7.63
CA VAL A 82 -8.64 -1.71 -8.20
C VAL A 82 -8.27 -0.69 -7.14
N GLU A 83 -7.59 0.39 -7.53
CA GLU A 83 -7.22 1.45 -6.59
C GLU A 83 -8.45 2.01 -5.87
N SER A 84 -8.37 2.12 -4.54
CA SER A 84 -9.44 2.72 -3.73
C SER A 84 -9.51 4.24 -3.90
N HIS A 85 -8.40 4.87 -4.29
CA HIS A 85 -8.27 6.32 -4.46
C HIS A 85 -7.34 6.63 -5.64
N GLU A 86 -7.71 7.62 -6.45
CA GLU A 86 -6.84 8.12 -7.51
C GLU A 86 -5.79 9.08 -6.92
N GLY A 87 -4.52 8.81 -7.19
CA GLY A 87 -3.40 9.65 -6.78
C GLY A 87 -2.98 9.49 -5.31
N PHE A 88 -2.15 10.42 -4.84
CA PHE A 88 -1.54 10.35 -3.52
C PHE A 88 -2.55 10.51 -2.37
N VAL A 89 -2.71 9.45 -1.56
CA VAL A 89 -3.42 9.45 -0.27
C VAL A 89 -2.43 9.57 0.89
N ALA A 90 -2.79 10.30 1.95
CA ALA A 90 -1.98 10.40 3.15
C ALA A 90 -2.10 9.11 3.99
N LEU A 91 -0.97 8.57 4.43
CA LEU A 91 -0.90 7.46 5.36
C LEU A 91 -0.85 7.98 6.79
N GLY A 92 -1.63 7.35 7.67
CA GLY A 92 -1.58 7.57 9.11
C GLY A 92 -1.16 6.30 9.86
N GLU A 93 -1.31 6.34 11.19
CA GLU A 93 -1.12 5.18 12.08
C GLU A 93 -2.23 4.15 11.95
N GLU A 94 -3.39 4.57 11.43
CA GLU A 94 -4.50 3.70 11.08
C GLU A 94 -4.38 3.21 9.63
N TYR A 95 -4.92 2.03 9.37
CA TYR A 95 -4.90 1.44 8.04
C TYR A 95 -5.67 2.29 7.03
N THR A 96 -4.97 2.69 5.98
CA THR A 96 -5.50 3.41 4.83
C THR A 96 -5.72 2.43 3.68
N HIS A 97 -6.88 2.48 3.05
CA HIS A 97 -7.21 1.60 1.93
C HIS A 97 -6.45 2.02 0.67
N LEU A 98 -5.74 1.07 0.06
CA LEU A 98 -5.02 1.27 -1.19
C LEU A 98 -5.72 0.58 -2.37
N TYR A 99 -6.19 -0.65 -2.16
CA TYR A 99 -6.96 -1.37 -3.18
C TYR A 99 -8.27 -1.93 -2.62
N ASP A 100 -9.28 -1.86 -3.47
CA ASP A 100 -10.54 -2.56 -3.38
C ASP A 100 -10.50 -3.82 -4.26
N ARG A 101 -11.35 -4.78 -3.93
CA ARG A 101 -11.54 -6.01 -4.68
C ARG A 101 -12.62 -5.79 -5.72
N GLN A 102 -12.34 -6.19 -6.95
CA GLN A 102 -13.35 -6.30 -7.99
C GLN A 102 -13.47 -7.75 -8.44
N THR A 103 -14.66 -8.32 -8.27
CA THR A 103 -14.96 -9.68 -8.70
C THR A 103 -15.02 -9.75 -10.22
N ASP A 104 -14.21 -10.63 -10.82
CA ASP A 104 -14.28 -10.95 -12.24
C ASP A 104 -15.21 -12.12 -12.52
N SER A 105 -15.25 -13.10 -11.60
CA SER A 105 -16.10 -14.30 -11.71
C SER A 105 -16.22 -15.01 -10.36
N GLY A 106 -17.21 -15.90 -10.22
CA GLY A 106 -17.38 -16.73 -9.02
C GLY A 106 -17.54 -15.89 -7.74
N ASP A 107 -16.88 -16.32 -6.66
CA ASP A 107 -16.87 -15.63 -5.36
C ASP A 107 -15.88 -14.45 -5.29
N GLY A 108 -14.98 -14.30 -6.27
CA GLY A 108 -13.94 -13.27 -6.27
C GLY A 108 -12.93 -13.38 -5.13
N ALA A 109 -12.78 -14.54 -4.48
CA ALA A 109 -11.90 -14.67 -3.31
C ALA A 109 -10.40 -14.77 -3.66
N VAL A 110 -10.05 -15.04 -4.91
CA VAL A 110 -8.69 -15.35 -5.34
C VAL A 110 -8.12 -14.26 -6.23
N ALA A 111 -6.98 -13.69 -5.85
CA ALA A 111 -6.22 -12.75 -6.67
C ALA A 111 -4.73 -13.06 -6.59
N VAL A 112 -4.07 -13.11 -7.75
CA VAL A 112 -2.62 -13.22 -7.87
C VAL A 112 -2.14 -12.20 -8.89
N GLY A 113 -1.16 -11.39 -8.53
CA GLY A 113 -0.59 -10.41 -9.44
C GLY A 113 0.36 -9.44 -8.77
N ASP A 114 0.72 -8.40 -9.51
CA ASP A 114 1.69 -7.40 -9.09
C ASP A 114 1.10 -6.00 -9.15
N PHE A 115 1.61 -5.10 -8.32
CA PHE A 115 1.33 -3.68 -8.40
C PHE A 115 2.50 -2.86 -7.85
N SER A 116 2.57 -1.59 -8.20
CA SER A 116 3.55 -0.65 -7.65
C SER A 116 2.86 0.34 -6.74
N VAL A 117 3.52 0.75 -5.65
CA VAL A 117 3.10 1.90 -4.84
C VAL A 117 4.20 2.95 -4.87
N ILE A 118 3.84 4.18 -5.18
CA ILE A 118 4.73 5.34 -5.14
C ILE A 118 4.58 6.02 -3.78
N TYR A 119 5.68 6.13 -3.04
CA TYR A 119 5.73 6.81 -1.75
C TYR A 119 6.43 8.15 -1.87
N LYS A 120 5.93 9.14 -1.13
CA LYS A 120 6.60 10.42 -0.89
C LYS A 120 6.17 10.99 0.46
N ALA A 121 6.82 12.04 0.92
CA ALA A 121 6.36 12.83 2.04
C ALA A 121 6.22 14.29 1.64
N ALA A 122 5.30 15.00 2.30
CA ALA A 122 5.11 16.44 2.13
C ALA A 122 5.11 17.13 3.49
N THR A 123 5.78 18.28 3.61
CA THR A 123 5.72 19.12 4.81
C THR A 123 4.48 20.01 4.77
N ASN A 124 3.87 20.24 5.92
CA ASN A 124 2.76 21.17 6.09
C ASN A 124 3.21 22.51 6.69
N GLU A 125 4.45 22.56 7.21
CA GLU A 125 5.06 23.72 7.84
C GLU A 125 6.57 23.74 7.57
N ALA A 126 7.23 24.86 7.86
CA ALA A 126 8.69 24.92 7.77
C ALA A 126 9.32 24.04 8.84
N MET A 127 10.37 23.30 8.48
CA MET A 127 10.97 22.30 9.36
C MET A 127 12.47 22.51 9.56
N SER A 128 12.95 22.10 10.73
CA SER A 128 14.38 21.96 10.98
C SER A 128 14.90 20.62 10.47
N ALA A 129 16.19 20.55 10.16
CA ALA A 129 16.81 19.31 9.69
C ALA A 129 16.76 18.23 10.77
N GLN A 130 16.18 17.08 10.43
CA GLN A 130 16.12 15.90 11.29
C GLN A 130 16.03 14.64 10.44
N ASN A 131 16.49 13.52 10.99
CA ASN A 131 16.27 12.19 10.43
C ASN A 131 15.21 11.49 11.29
N VAL A 132 14.20 10.94 10.63
CA VAL A 132 13.15 10.17 11.30
C VAL A 132 13.05 8.81 10.63
N HIS A 133 12.98 7.76 11.45
CA HIS A 133 12.71 6.42 10.98
C HIS A 133 11.22 6.12 11.14
N VAL A 134 10.60 5.63 10.07
CA VAL A 134 9.18 5.23 10.06
C VAL A 134 9.11 3.85 9.44
N GLU A 135 8.38 2.94 10.09
CA GLU A 135 8.10 1.63 9.53
C GLU A 135 6.80 1.69 8.74
N LEU A 136 6.84 1.19 7.50
CA LEU A 136 5.65 1.06 6.65
C LEU A 136 5.14 -0.37 6.75
N SER A 137 3.86 -0.52 7.07
CA SER A 137 3.17 -1.80 7.05
C SER A 137 2.18 -1.82 5.90
N ILE A 138 2.21 -2.87 5.10
CA ILE A 138 1.22 -3.16 4.05
C ILE A 138 0.68 -4.56 4.28
N VAL A 139 -0.64 -4.73 4.18
CA VAL A 139 -1.31 -5.99 4.46
C VAL A 139 -2.37 -6.28 3.41
N VAL A 140 -2.68 -7.56 3.24
CA VAL A 140 -3.84 -8.05 2.50
C VAL A 140 -4.84 -8.59 3.50
N VAL A 141 -6.09 -8.12 3.44
CA VAL A 141 -7.13 -8.44 4.43
C VAL A 141 -7.99 -9.62 3.97
N ASP A 142 -8.31 -10.49 4.92
CA ASP A 142 -9.06 -11.71 4.72
C ASP A 142 -10.47 -11.70 5.33
N VAL A 143 -11.24 -12.76 5.05
CA VAL A 143 -12.63 -12.94 5.51
C VAL A 143 -12.67 -13.43 6.95
#